data_AF-A0A945B017-F1
#
_entry.id   AF-A0A945B017-F1
#
_cell.length_a   1.000
_cell.length_b   1.000
_cell.length_c   1.000
_cell.angle_alpha   90.00
_cell.angle_beta   90.00
_cell.angle_gamma   90.00
#
_symmetry.space_group_name_H-M   'P 1'
#
loop_
_entity.id
_entity.type
_entity.pdbx_description
1 polymer ?
#
loop_
_entity_poly.entity_id
_entity_poly.type
_entity_poly.pdbx_seq_one_letter_code
_entity_poly.pdbx_strand_id
1 'polypeptide(L)'
;MKQSEWKNHIEFIEAEILKLGSKQGAPDILKQFGTRLSSTIHHFFAESNSFIPDAPITVEQQAFMHSLQLYDMKSVMRLVANYDDTKGLKVVLPGIEKSCRSLMVIQKLEQFTNNSRESTALDAYKYRLEEALSKVLKCRREDLYEEDVLADKMVVVSGAPEGLRNKFFRERLRTLFSSNYRAYLMLKNRYFLKRLKRLSKNPKYYKTQQSHLAKL
;
A
#
# COMPACT_ATOMS: atom_id res chain seq x y z
N MET A 1 -4.52 -15.32 -14.43
CA MET A 1 -5.56 -14.30 -14.52
C MET A 1 -5.27 -13.44 -15.72
N LYS A 2 -6.21 -13.42 -16.67
CA LYS A 2 -6.18 -12.53 -17.84
C LYS A 2 -6.62 -11.12 -17.43
N GLN A 3 -6.28 -10.12 -18.24
CA GLN A 3 -6.70 -8.74 -17.96
C GLN A 3 -8.21 -8.54 -18.07
N SER A 4 -8.91 -9.26 -18.95
CA SER A 4 -10.38 -9.24 -19.04
C SER A 4 -11.04 -9.76 -17.76
N GLU A 5 -10.56 -10.88 -17.22
CA GLU A 5 -11.03 -11.44 -15.94
C GLU A 5 -10.79 -10.47 -14.79
N TRP A 6 -9.61 -9.86 -14.75
CA TRP A 6 -9.24 -8.87 -13.76
C TRP A 6 -10.13 -7.62 -13.85
N LYS A 7 -10.39 -7.11 -15.06
CA LYS A 7 -11.28 -5.98 -15.32
C LYS A 7 -12.67 -6.23 -14.75
N ASN A 8 -13.30 -7.33 -15.13
CA ASN A 8 -14.63 -7.69 -14.64
C ASN A 8 -14.67 -7.76 -13.11
N HIS A 9 -13.62 -8.30 -12.48
CA HIS A 9 -13.52 -8.40 -11.04
C HIS A 9 -13.42 -7.04 -10.35
N ILE A 10 -12.55 -6.15 -10.83
CA ILE A 10 -12.35 -4.84 -10.19
C ILE A 10 -13.52 -3.89 -10.44
N GLU A 11 -14.16 -3.95 -11.61
CA GLU A 11 -15.37 -3.17 -11.91
C GLU A 11 -16.56 -3.62 -11.05
N PHE A 12 -16.68 -4.92 -10.75
CA PHE A 12 -17.67 -5.41 -9.79
C PHE A 12 -17.45 -4.83 -8.38
N ILE A 13 -16.20 -4.86 -7.89
CA ILE A 13 -15.85 -4.28 -6.58
C ILE A 13 -16.12 -2.76 -6.58
N GLU A 14 -15.73 -2.06 -7.64
CA GLU A 14 -15.94 -0.63 -7.79
C GLU A 14 -17.43 -0.28 -7.69
N ALA A 15 -18.28 -0.97 -8.45
CA ALA A 15 -19.72 -0.75 -8.45
C ALA A 15 -20.32 -0.93 -7.05
N GLU A 16 -19.92 -1.98 -6.33
CA GLU A 16 -20.40 -2.22 -4.97
C GLU A 16 -19.90 -1.16 -3.97
N ILE A 17 -18.65 -0.71 -4.07
CA ILE A 17 -18.13 0.38 -3.22
C ILE A 17 -18.86 1.69 -3.50
N LEU A 18 -19.09 2.05 -4.76
CA LEU A 18 -19.83 3.26 -5.13
C LEU A 18 -21.28 3.22 -4.62
N LYS A 19 -21.94 2.07 -4.77
CA LYS A 19 -23.28 1.82 -4.22
C LYS A 19 -23.32 1.94 -2.70
N LEU A 20 -22.30 1.45 -1.99
CA LEU A 20 -22.21 1.64 -0.54
C LEU A 20 -21.97 3.10 -0.16
N GLY A 21 -21.14 3.81 -0.93
CA GLY A 21 -20.83 5.23 -0.72
C GLY A 21 -22.00 6.18 -1.01
N SER A 22 -22.95 5.79 -1.87
CA SER A 22 -24.12 6.60 -2.22
C SER A 22 -25.30 6.46 -1.25
N LYS A 23 -25.26 5.49 -0.33
CA LYS A 23 -26.31 5.31 0.69
C LYS A 23 -26.38 6.52 1.62
N GLN A 24 -27.60 6.86 2.06
CA GLN A 24 -27.80 7.87 3.08
C GLN A 24 -27.05 7.48 4.36
N GLY A 25 -26.26 8.41 4.91
CA GLY A 25 -25.43 8.16 6.10
C GLY A 25 -24.15 7.35 5.84
N ALA A 26 -23.79 7.08 4.58
CA ALA A 26 -22.54 6.40 4.26
C ALA A 26 -21.31 7.20 4.76
N PRO A 27 -20.35 6.55 5.44
CA PRO A 27 -19.08 7.17 5.82
C PRO A 27 -18.36 7.82 4.64
N ASP A 28 -17.83 9.02 4.83
CA ASP A 28 -17.14 9.77 3.77
C ASP A 28 -15.91 9.03 3.22
N ILE A 29 -15.28 8.17 4.03
CA ILE A 29 -14.16 7.34 3.58
C ILE A 29 -14.57 6.39 2.45
N LEU A 30 -15.81 5.87 2.45
CA LEU A 30 -16.29 4.99 1.37
C LEU A 30 -16.46 5.75 0.07
N LYS A 31 -17.02 6.97 0.13
CA LYS A 31 -17.17 7.86 -1.03
C LYS A 31 -15.79 8.19 -1.62
N GLN A 32 -14.87 8.64 -0.77
CA GLN A 32 -13.51 8.98 -1.19
C GLN A 32 -12.76 7.78 -1.78
N PHE A 33 -12.90 6.60 -1.18
CA PHE A 33 -12.27 5.39 -1.70
C PHE A 33 -12.85 5.00 -3.06
N GLY A 34 -14.19 5.00 -3.19
CA GLY A 34 -14.89 4.68 -4.44
C GLY A 34 -14.51 5.61 -5.58
N THR A 35 -14.54 6.93 -5.37
CA THR A 35 -14.14 7.92 -6.39
C THR A 35 -12.69 7.73 -6.84
N ARG A 36 -11.76 7.45 -5.91
CA ARG A 36 -10.35 7.23 -6.24
C ARG A 36 -10.11 5.91 -6.96
N LEU A 37 -10.82 4.85 -6.56
CA LEU A 37 -10.81 3.56 -7.23
C LEU A 37 -11.28 3.72 -8.68
N SER A 38 -12.42 4.38 -8.88
CA SER A 38 -12.98 4.66 -10.20
C SER A 38 -12.02 5.42 -11.10
N SER A 39 -11.43 6.51 -10.61
CA SER A 39 -10.42 7.27 -11.34
C SER A 39 -9.19 6.43 -11.72
N THR A 40 -8.75 5.51 -10.85
CA THR A 40 -7.59 4.65 -11.15
C THR A 40 -7.94 3.54 -12.15
N ILE A 41 -9.16 3.00 -12.08
CA ILE A 41 -9.68 2.03 -13.05
C ILE A 41 -9.80 2.67 -14.43
N HIS A 42 -10.35 3.88 -14.51
CA HIS A 42 -10.43 4.65 -15.75
C HIS A 42 -9.04 4.86 -16.37
N HIS A 43 -8.05 5.21 -15.56
CA HIS A 43 -6.67 5.34 -16.03
C HIS A 43 -6.14 4.05 -16.69
N PHE A 44 -6.39 2.89 -16.08
CA PHE A 44 -5.94 1.61 -16.65
C PHE A 44 -6.66 1.24 -17.94
N PHE A 45 -7.96 1.46 -18.06
CA PHE A 45 -8.77 0.92 -19.16
C PHE A 45 -9.12 1.91 -20.27
N ALA A 46 -9.10 3.21 -20.01
CA ALA A 46 -9.50 4.24 -20.97
C ALA A 46 -8.35 5.17 -21.37
N GLU A 47 -7.44 5.49 -20.45
CA GLU A 47 -6.37 6.47 -20.71
C GLU A 47 -5.02 5.85 -21.09
N SER A 48 -4.83 4.55 -20.84
CA SER A 48 -3.55 3.87 -21.05
C SER A 48 -3.66 2.77 -22.11
N ASN A 49 -2.60 2.60 -22.89
CA ASN A 49 -2.46 1.47 -23.81
C ASN A 49 -2.05 0.16 -23.10
N SER A 50 -2.22 0.09 -21.77
CA SER A 50 -1.79 -1.06 -20.96
C SER A 50 -2.79 -2.23 -20.97
N PHE A 51 -4.02 -1.98 -21.43
CA PHE A 51 -5.09 -2.97 -21.44
C PHE A 51 -5.09 -3.81 -22.72
N ILE A 52 -4.82 -5.10 -22.58
CA ILE A 52 -4.91 -6.10 -23.64
C ILE A 52 -5.72 -7.28 -23.09
N PRO A 53 -6.99 -7.48 -23.51
CA PRO A 53 -7.94 -8.37 -22.84
C PRO A 53 -7.41 -9.79 -22.56
N ASP A 54 -6.76 -10.39 -23.56
CA ASP A 54 -6.24 -11.76 -23.49
C ASP A 54 -4.83 -11.88 -22.91
N ALA A 55 -4.17 -10.75 -22.64
CA ALA A 55 -2.85 -10.78 -22.02
C ALA A 55 -2.94 -11.16 -20.52
N PRO A 56 -1.87 -11.71 -19.94
CA PRO A 56 -1.72 -11.79 -18.50
C PRO A 56 -1.75 -10.39 -17.86
N ILE A 57 -2.17 -10.33 -16.59
CA ILE A 57 -2.04 -9.09 -15.81
C ILE A 57 -0.58 -8.65 -15.73
N THR A 58 -0.35 -7.34 -15.89
CA THR A 58 0.99 -6.76 -15.73
C THR A 58 1.41 -6.72 -14.26
N VAL A 59 2.71 -6.55 -14.01
CA VAL A 59 3.23 -6.38 -12.64
C VAL A 59 2.62 -5.15 -11.96
N GLU A 60 2.30 -4.09 -12.72
CA GLU A 60 1.66 -2.88 -12.20
C GLU A 60 0.20 -3.13 -11.82
N GLN A 61 -0.56 -3.84 -12.67
CA GLN A 61 -1.95 -4.23 -12.39
C GLN A 61 -2.01 -5.16 -11.16
N GLN A 62 -1.07 -6.10 -11.06
CA GLN A 62 -0.94 -6.98 -9.90
C GLN A 62 -0.60 -6.18 -8.63
N ALA A 63 0.32 -5.22 -8.71
CA ALA A 63 0.64 -4.35 -7.58
C ALA A 63 -0.57 -3.52 -7.14
N PHE A 64 -1.35 -2.98 -8.07
CA PHE A 64 -2.59 -2.27 -7.77
C PHE A 64 -3.62 -3.17 -7.06
N MET A 65 -3.87 -4.37 -7.60
CA MET A 65 -4.76 -5.35 -6.97
C MET A 65 -4.34 -5.67 -5.53
N HIS A 66 -3.05 -5.91 -5.31
CA HIS A 66 -2.50 -6.16 -3.97
C HIS A 66 -2.58 -4.93 -3.04
N SER A 67 -2.34 -3.73 -3.58
CA SER A 67 -2.39 -2.46 -2.82
C SER A 67 -3.76 -2.24 -2.21
N LEU A 68 -4.79 -2.45 -3.03
CA LEU A 68 -6.18 -2.16 -2.70
C LEU A 68 -6.94 -3.38 -2.17
N GLN A 69 -6.24 -4.52 -2.03
CA GLN A 69 -6.81 -5.78 -1.59
C GLN A 69 -8.04 -6.20 -2.41
N LEU A 70 -8.00 -5.95 -3.72
CA LEU A 70 -9.07 -6.23 -4.69
C LEU A 70 -9.12 -7.73 -5.03
N TYR A 71 -9.17 -8.58 -4.01
CA TYR A 71 -9.41 -10.02 -4.16
C TYR A 71 -10.88 -10.36 -3.92
N ASP A 72 -11.51 -9.61 -3.01
CA ASP A 72 -12.88 -9.81 -2.56
C ASP A 72 -13.35 -8.58 -1.76
N MET A 73 -14.67 -8.41 -1.65
CA MET A 73 -15.27 -7.27 -0.94
C MET A 73 -14.90 -7.22 0.55
N LYS A 74 -14.73 -8.36 1.23
CA LYS A 74 -14.38 -8.38 2.67
C LYS A 74 -12.98 -7.83 2.88
N SER A 75 -12.04 -8.16 2.02
CA SER A 75 -10.68 -7.63 2.02
C SER A 75 -10.66 -6.13 1.77
N VAL A 76 -11.38 -5.66 0.75
CA VAL A 76 -11.50 -4.22 0.45
C VAL A 76 -12.10 -3.45 1.63
N MET A 77 -13.19 -3.94 2.23
CA MET A 77 -13.83 -3.28 3.37
C MET A 77 -12.92 -3.22 4.60
N ARG A 78 -12.11 -4.26 4.85
CA ARG A 78 -11.07 -4.21 5.88
C ARG A 78 -10.01 -3.17 5.58
N LEU A 79 -9.62 -3.04 4.31
CA LEU A 79 -8.68 -1.99 3.90
C LEU A 79 -9.28 -0.61 4.13
N VAL A 80 -10.49 -0.34 3.64
CA VAL A 80 -11.20 0.94 3.85
C VAL A 80 -11.24 1.30 5.34
N ALA A 81 -11.62 0.35 6.19
CA ALA A 81 -11.66 0.54 7.63
C ALA A 81 -10.32 0.93 8.27
N ASN A 82 -9.18 0.57 7.67
CA ASN A 82 -7.83 0.93 8.14
C ASN A 82 -7.41 2.35 7.74
N TYR A 83 -8.23 3.06 6.97
CA TYR A 83 -8.00 4.44 6.53
C TYR A 83 -9.09 5.39 7.02
N ASP A 84 -10.04 4.90 7.81
CA ASP A 84 -11.11 5.69 8.41
C ASP A 84 -10.57 6.46 9.63
N ASP A 85 -10.39 7.78 9.46
CA ASP A 85 -9.84 8.67 10.48
C ASP A 85 -10.83 8.91 11.64
N THR A 86 -12.12 8.65 11.44
CA THR A 86 -13.14 8.75 12.49
C THR A 86 -12.99 7.67 13.58
N LYS A 87 -12.22 6.60 13.31
CA LYS A 87 -11.96 5.51 14.28
C LYS A 87 -10.88 5.86 15.32
N GLY A 88 -10.34 7.08 15.29
CA GLY A 88 -9.45 7.62 16.30
C GLY A 88 -8.12 6.87 16.42
N LEU A 89 -7.50 6.94 17.61
CA LEU A 89 -6.13 6.47 17.85
C LEU A 89 -5.88 5.00 17.52
N LYS A 90 -6.91 4.14 17.64
CA LYS A 90 -6.82 2.70 17.33
C LYS A 90 -6.43 2.42 15.89
N VAL A 91 -6.85 3.27 14.95
CA VAL A 91 -6.46 3.18 13.53
C VAL A 91 -5.23 4.04 13.26
N VAL A 92 -5.11 5.18 13.95
CA VAL A 92 -4.04 6.15 13.70
C VAL A 92 -2.65 5.60 13.99
N LEU A 93 -2.42 5.08 15.19
CA LEU A 93 -1.09 4.66 15.62
C LEU A 93 -0.54 3.53 14.73
N PRO A 94 -1.29 2.44 14.45
CA PRO A 94 -0.79 1.39 13.55
C PRO A 94 -0.55 1.89 12.12
N GLY A 95 -1.30 2.89 11.65
CA GLY A 95 -1.11 3.51 10.35
C GLY A 95 0.21 4.27 10.24
N ILE A 96 0.58 4.99 11.30
CA ILE A 96 1.86 5.71 11.41
C ILE A 96 3.01 4.72 11.54
N GLU A 97 2.91 3.72 12.42
CA GLU A 97 3.94 2.67 12.56
C GLU A 97 4.23 1.95 11.24
N LYS A 98 3.19 1.54 10.51
CA LYS A 98 3.33 0.92 9.18
C LYS A 98 4.02 1.85 8.19
N SER A 99 3.81 3.15 8.32
CA SER A 99 4.41 4.16 7.46
C SER A 99 5.89 4.35 7.80
N CYS A 100 6.27 4.42 9.08
CA CYS A 100 7.68 4.42 9.51
C CYS A 100 8.42 3.17 9.04
N ARG A 101 7.81 1.97 9.21
CA ARG A 101 8.39 0.72 8.69
C ARG A 101 8.53 0.73 7.17
N SER A 102 7.64 1.42 6.45
CA SER A 102 7.74 1.54 4.99
C SER A 102 8.95 2.39 4.58
N LEU A 103 9.30 3.45 5.33
CA LEU A 103 10.54 4.19 5.10
C LEU A 103 11.78 3.30 5.23
N MET A 104 11.85 2.46 6.27
CA MET A 104 12.99 1.55 6.47
C MET A 104 13.11 0.51 5.35
N VAL A 105 11.97 0.13 4.74
CA VAL A 105 11.96 -0.75 3.59
C VAL A 105 12.44 -0.02 2.34
N ILE A 106 12.01 1.22 2.11
CA ILE A 106 12.37 2.01 0.91
C ILE A 106 13.89 2.07 0.69
N GLN A 107 14.68 2.30 1.75
CA GLN A 107 16.16 2.31 1.67
C GLN A 107 16.72 1.01 1.05
N LYS A 108 16.07 -0.13 1.29
CA LYS A 108 16.49 -1.43 0.76
C LYS A 108 16.06 -1.64 -0.70
N LEU A 109 15.09 -0.85 -1.19
CA LEU A 109 14.48 -0.99 -2.51
C LEU A 109 15.20 -0.20 -3.60
N GLU A 110 16.01 0.81 -3.27
CA GLU A 110 16.72 1.64 -4.24
C GLU A 110 17.54 0.79 -5.23
N GLN A 111 18.26 -0.22 -4.73
CA GLN A 111 19.04 -1.20 -5.53
C GLN A 111 18.18 -2.16 -6.40
N PHE A 112 16.85 -2.11 -6.32
CA PHE A 112 15.91 -2.95 -7.08
C PHE A 112 15.20 -2.21 -8.21
N THR A 113 15.51 -0.93 -8.36
CA THR A 113 15.04 -0.12 -9.48
C THR A 113 15.73 -0.57 -10.76
N ASN A 114 14.97 -0.68 -11.85
CA ASN A 114 15.49 -1.10 -13.15
C ASN A 114 15.69 0.09 -14.11
N ASN A 115 15.12 1.25 -13.81
CA ASN A 115 15.16 2.44 -14.65
C ASN A 115 14.97 3.71 -13.82
N SER A 116 15.25 4.86 -14.44
CA SER A 116 15.12 6.18 -13.81
C SER A 116 13.70 6.49 -13.35
N ARG A 117 12.67 6.05 -14.09
CA ARG A 117 11.26 6.29 -13.74
C ARG A 117 10.88 5.62 -12.42
N GLU A 118 11.34 4.39 -12.19
CA GLU A 118 11.11 3.69 -10.92
C GLU A 118 11.85 4.35 -9.76
N SER A 119 13.08 4.83 -9.97
CA SER A 119 13.83 5.58 -8.97
C SER A 119 13.10 6.87 -8.60
N THR A 120 12.73 7.69 -9.59
CA THR A 120 11.99 8.95 -9.37
C THR A 120 10.67 8.71 -8.66
N ALA A 121 9.93 7.66 -9.01
CA ALA A 121 8.68 7.31 -8.34
C ALA A 121 8.90 6.89 -6.87
N LEU A 122 9.96 6.12 -6.58
CA LEU A 122 10.32 5.72 -5.23
C LEU A 122 10.75 6.93 -4.38
N ASP A 123 11.58 7.82 -4.93
CA ASP A 123 12.04 9.04 -4.26
C ASP A 123 10.86 9.99 -3.96
N ALA A 124 9.95 10.16 -4.92
CA ALA A 124 8.75 10.96 -4.71
C ALA A 124 7.81 10.35 -3.67
N TYR A 125 7.74 9.02 -3.56
CA TYR A 125 7.01 8.36 -2.48
C TYR A 125 7.69 8.57 -1.12
N LYS A 126 9.01 8.37 -1.05
CA LYS A 126 9.85 8.59 0.13
C LYS A 126 9.67 9.99 0.68
N TYR A 127 9.87 11.01 -0.16
CA TYR A 127 9.75 12.41 0.22
C TYR A 127 8.37 12.75 0.82
N ARG A 128 7.28 12.30 0.19
CA ARG A 128 5.92 12.55 0.68
C ARG A 128 5.67 11.85 2.01
N LEU A 129 6.21 10.65 2.18
CA LEU A 129 6.08 9.88 3.41
C LEU A 129 6.86 10.51 4.55
N GLU A 130 8.09 10.96 4.30
CA GLU A 130 8.91 11.73 5.25
C GLU A 130 8.21 13.02 5.67
N GLU A 131 7.65 13.76 4.70
CA GLU A 131 6.94 15.01 4.98
C GLU A 131 5.68 14.79 5.84
N ALA A 132 4.91 13.74 5.55
CA ALA A 132 3.72 13.40 6.32
C ALA A 132 4.08 12.94 7.74
N LEU A 133 5.12 12.10 7.87
CA LEU A 133 5.58 11.56 9.15
C LEU A 133 6.22 12.62 10.04
N SER A 134 7.12 13.45 9.50
CA SER A 134 7.79 14.50 10.27
C SER A 134 6.78 15.48 10.89
N LYS A 135 5.72 15.82 10.16
CA LYS A 135 4.62 16.67 10.63
C LYS A 135 3.83 16.02 11.77
N VAL A 136 3.40 14.76 11.62
CA VAL A 136 2.55 14.10 12.63
C VAL A 136 3.34 13.70 13.88
N LEU A 137 4.62 13.34 13.73
CA LEU A 137 5.53 12.97 14.81
C LEU A 137 6.22 14.18 15.46
N LYS A 138 6.11 15.39 14.87
CA LYS A 138 6.83 16.60 15.28
C LYS A 138 8.34 16.34 15.46
N CYS A 139 8.97 15.78 14.43
CA CYS A 139 10.40 15.50 14.40
C CYS A 139 11.02 15.97 13.09
N ARG A 140 12.36 15.97 13.01
CA ARG A 140 13.06 16.24 11.76
C ARG A 140 13.05 14.98 10.89
N ARG A 141 13.40 15.09 9.60
CA ARG A 141 13.34 13.94 8.67
C ARG A 141 14.40 12.90 9.00
N GLU A 142 15.54 13.35 9.50
CA GLU A 142 16.69 12.50 9.88
C GLU A 142 16.30 11.59 11.04
N ASP A 143 15.51 12.12 11.98
CA ASP A 143 15.01 11.40 13.16
C ASP A 143 14.07 10.23 12.78
N LEU A 144 13.53 10.19 11.55
CA LEU A 144 12.64 9.12 11.08
C LEU A 144 13.35 7.78 10.82
N TYR A 145 14.68 7.77 10.85
CA TYR A 145 15.52 6.60 10.57
C TYR A 145 16.10 5.95 11.83
N GLU A 146 15.84 6.52 12.99
CA GLU A 146 16.32 6.04 14.28
C GLU A 146 15.16 5.38 15.05
N GLU A 147 15.22 4.06 15.27
CA GLU A 147 14.12 3.29 15.89
C GLU A 147 13.79 3.78 17.31
N ASP A 148 14.82 4.09 18.10
CA ASP A 148 14.65 4.60 19.47
C ASP A 148 13.96 5.96 19.48
N VAL A 149 14.33 6.84 18.55
CA VAL A 149 13.70 8.17 18.42
C VAL A 149 12.23 8.01 17.99
N LEU A 150 11.95 7.12 17.05
CA LEU A 150 10.57 6.85 16.62
C LEU A 150 9.71 6.33 17.78
N ALA A 151 10.22 5.44 18.63
CA ALA A 151 9.49 4.92 19.78
C ALA A 151 9.06 6.05 20.73
N ASP A 152 9.97 6.98 21.03
CA ASP A 152 9.68 8.15 21.86
C ASP A 152 8.65 9.09 21.19
N LYS A 153 8.78 9.32 19.88
CA LYS A 153 7.84 10.21 19.15
C LYS A 153 6.45 9.60 19.00
N MET A 154 6.32 8.28 18.97
CA MET A 154 5.01 7.60 18.88
C MET A 154 4.12 7.90 20.09
N VAL A 155 4.71 8.10 21.28
CA VAL A 155 3.96 8.51 22.49
C VAL A 155 3.30 9.88 22.30
N VAL A 156 3.99 10.79 21.61
CA VAL A 156 3.53 12.16 21.34
C VAL A 156 2.35 12.21 20.36
N VAL A 157 2.22 11.22 19.47
CA VAL A 157 1.12 11.14 18.48
C VAL A 157 -0.24 11.05 19.14
N SER A 158 -0.34 10.33 20.26
CA SER A 158 -1.58 10.22 21.03
C SER A 158 -2.08 11.58 21.53
N GLY A 159 -1.16 12.50 21.85
CA GLY A 159 -1.45 13.88 22.25
C GLY A 159 -1.52 14.88 21.09
N ALA A 160 -1.30 14.48 19.84
CA ALA A 160 -1.34 15.39 18.69
C ALA A 160 -2.76 15.95 18.43
N PRO A 161 -2.91 17.17 17.88
CA PRO A 161 -4.22 17.67 17.50
C PRO A 161 -4.92 16.75 16.49
N GLU A 162 -6.23 16.56 16.64
CA GLU A 162 -7.01 15.67 15.77
C GLU A 162 -6.87 16.04 14.28
N GLY A 163 -6.95 17.33 13.96
CA GLY A 163 -6.79 17.82 12.59
C GLY A 163 -5.44 17.43 11.95
N LEU A 164 -4.37 17.32 12.74
CA LEU A 164 -3.05 16.89 12.27
C LEU A 164 -3.04 15.39 11.94
N ARG A 165 -3.65 14.56 12.80
CA ARG A 165 -3.80 13.12 12.57
C ARG A 165 -4.69 12.83 11.36
N ASN A 166 -5.82 13.52 11.24
CA ASN A 166 -6.76 13.35 10.12
C ASN A 166 -6.11 13.78 8.80
N LYS A 167 -5.29 14.84 8.81
CA LYS A 167 -4.50 15.24 7.63
C LYS A 167 -3.52 14.14 7.20
N PHE A 168 -2.81 13.51 8.13
CA PHE A 168 -1.93 12.38 7.82
C PHE A 168 -2.69 11.23 7.14
N PHE A 169 -3.88 10.88 7.64
CA PHE A 169 -4.70 9.80 7.07
C PHE A 169 -5.23 10.11 5.68
N ARG A 170 -5.71 11.32 5.45
CA ARG A 170 -6.12 11.78 4.12
C ARG A 170 -4.98 11.70 3.12
N GLU A 171 -3.77 12.08 3.52
CA GLU A 171 -2.58 11.96 2.68
C GLU A 171 -2.18 10.50 2.41
N ARG A 172 -2.31 9.64 3.41
CA ARG A 172 -2.03 8.21 3.28
C ARG A 172 -3.05 7.54 2.34
N LEU A 173 -4.32 7.89 2.44
CA LEU A 173 -5.37 7.45 1.52
C LEU A 173 -5.11 7.94 0.11
N ARG A 174 -4.76 9.23 -0.07
CA ARG A 174 -4.40 9.77 -1.39
C ARG A 174 -3.23 9.00 -1.99
N THR A 175 -2.21 8.70 -1.18
CA THR A 175 -1.01 8.00 -1.62
C THR A 175 -1.29 6.56 -2.01
N LEU A 176 -2.24 5.88 -1.35
CA LEU A 176 -2.66 4.51 -1.66
C LEU A 176 -3.04 4.31 -3.14
N PHE A 177 -3.60 5.34 -3.79
CA PHE A 177 -3.99 5.32 -5.21
C PHE A 177 -2.95 5.92 -6.15
N SER A 178 -1.80 6.39 -5.64
CA SER A 178 -0.78 7.04 -6.47
C SER A 178 0.05 6.04 -7.28
N SER A 179 0.54 6.46 -8.44
CA SER A 179 1.55 5.71 -9.23
C SER A 179 2.83 5.47 -8.43
N ASN A 180 3.26 6.44 -7.60
CA ASN A 180 4.46 6.33 -6.77
C ASN A 180 4.35 5.19 -5.74
N TYR A 181 3.18 5.03 -5.11
CA TYR A 181 2.96 3.92 -4.18
C TYR A 181 2.89 2.56 -4.89
N ARG A 182 2.31 2.52 -6.09
CA ARG A 182 2.33 1.31 -6.94
C ARG A 182 3.77 0.90 -7.28
N ALA A 183 4.62 1.85 -7.66
CA ALA A 183 6.04 1.60 -7.91
C ALA A 183 6.75 1.04 -6.67
N TYR A 184 6.53 1.63 -5.49
CA TYR A 184 7.05 1.09 -4.22
C TYR A 184 6.65 -0.37 -3.99
N LEU A 185 5.38 -0.74 -4.23
CA LEU A 185 4.92 -2.11 -4.05
C LEU A 185 5.48 -3.09 -5.08
N MET A 186 5.64 -2.65 -6.33
CA MET A 186 6.33 -3.45 -7.36
C MET A 186 7.78 -3.75 -6.94
N LEU A 187 8.52 -2.74 -6.48
CA LEU A 187 9.90 -2.88 -6.02
C LEU A 187 9.99 -3.77 -4.77
N LYS A 188 9.06 -3.58 -3.82
CA LYS A 188 8.94 -4.42 -2.63
C LYS A 188 8.68 -5.89 -2.99
N ASN A 189 7.82 -6.16 -3.97
CA ASN A 189 7.59 -7.52 -4.45
C ASN A 189 8.86 -8.12 -5.06
N ARG A 190 9.59 -7.37 -5.90
CA ARG A 190 10.89 -7.82 -6.45
C ARG A 190 11.90 -8.15 -5.36
N TYR A 191 11.99 -7.31 -4.33
CA TYR A 191 12.85 -7.56 -3.16
C TYR A 191 12.50 -8.89 -2.47
N PHE A 192 11.22 -9.14 -2.18
CA PHE A 192 10.79 -10.39 -1.55
C PHE A 192 11.03 -11.61 -2.43
N LEU A 193 10.74 -11.53 -3.73
CA LEU A 193 11.01 -12.62 -4.66
C LEU A 193 12.50 -12.97 -4.72
N LYS A 194 13.40 -11.97 -4.73
CA LYS A 194 14.86 -12.21 -4.67
C LYS A 194 15.26 -12.90 -3.36
N ARG A 195 14.66 -12.48 -2.24
CA ARG A 195 14.91 -13.11 -0.93
C ARG A 195 14.42 -14.56 -0.87
N LEU A 196 13.23 -14.84 -1.38
CA LEU A 196 12.69 -16.21 -1.48
C LEU A 196 13.57 -17.10 -2.36
N LYS A 197 14.02 -16.61 -3.52
CA LYS A 197 14.95 -17.33 -4.40
C LYS A 197 16.30 -17.61 -3.72
N ARG A 198 16.79 -16.72 -2.85
CA ARG A 198 18.01 -16.97 -2.06
C ARG A 198 17.78 -18.03 -0.98
N LEU A 199 16.61 -18.02 -0.32
CA LEU A 199 16.25 -19.01 0.69
C LEU A 199 16.05 -20.40 0.10
N SER A 200 15.40 -20.52 -1.07
CA SER A 200 15.24 -21.81 -1.75
C SER A 200 16.56 -22.39 -2.27
N LYS A 201 17.54 -21.54 -2.55
CA LYS A 201 18.92 -21.93 -2.90
C LYS A 201 19.79 -22.23 -1.67
N ASN A 202 19.29 -22.08 -0.45
CA ASN A 202 20.05 -22.37 0.76
C ASN A 202 19.89 -23.85 1.15
N PRO A 203 20.96 -24.66 1.09
CA PRO A 203 20.89 -26.11 1.32
C PRO A 203 20.40 -26.50 2.73
N LYS A 204 20.46 -25.58 3.71
CA LYS A 204 19.90 -25.80 5.05
C LYS A 204 18.36 -25.82 5.08
N TYR A 205 17.68 -25.14 4.17
CA TYR A 205 16.20 -25.08 4.12
C TYR A 205 15.58 -26.32 3.43
N TYR A 206 16.30 -26.90 2.46
CA TYR A 206 15.87 -28.13 1.77
C TYR A 206 15.80 -29.34 2.73
N LYS A 207 16.72 -29.43 3.70
CA LYS A 207 16.73 -30.50 4.71
C LYS A 207 15.55 -30.40 5.69
N THR A 208 15.15 -29.20 6.09
CA THR A 208 14.05 -28.99 7.05
C THR A 208 12.67 -29.29 6.47
N GLN A 209 12.47 -29.14 5.16
CA GLN A 209 11.22 -29.53 4.49
C GLN A 209 11.11 -31.05 4.27
N GLN A 210 12.20 -31.74 3.93
CA GLN A 210 12.20 -33.20 3.82
C GLN A 210 11.95 -33.89 5.18
N SER A 211 12.50 -33.35 6.28
CA SER A 211 12.24 -33.92 7.61
C SER A 211 10.80 -33.75 8.11
N HIS A 212 10.08 -32.74 7.61
CA HIS A 212 8.68 -32.51 7.96
C HIS A 212 7.70 -33.31 7.09
N LEU A 213 8.05 -33.58 5.84
CA LEU A 213 7.27 -34.44 4.93
C LEU A 213 7.48 -35.94 5.18
N ALA A 214 8.61 -36.34 5.76
CA ALA A 214 8.87 -37.73 6.16
C ALA A 214 8.27 -38.11 7.54
N LYS A 215 7.45 -37.22 8.13
CA LYS A 215 6.76 -37.43 9.42
C LYS A 215 5.21 -37.39 9.29
N LEU A 216 4.69 -37.44 8.06
CA LEU A 216 3.31 -37.74 7.73
C LEU A 216 3.26 -39.10 7.03
#